data_AF-A0AA39QZ23-F1
#
_entry.id   AF-A0AA39QZ23-F1
#
_cell.length_a   1.000
_cell.length_b   1.000
_cell.length_c   1.000
_cell.angle_alpha   90.00
_cell.angle_beta   90.00
_cell.angle_gamma   90.00
#
_symmetry.space_group_name_H-M   'P 1'
#
loop_
_entity.id
_entity.type
_entity.pdbx_description
1 polymer ?
#
loop_
_entity_poly.entity_id
_entity_poly.type
_entity_poly.pdbx_seq_one_letter_code
_entity_poly.pdbx_strand_id
1 'polypeptide(L)'
;MQSGYTCQKCLYSLRRIAHIRPSASVYNQLPRRRPKSTNTRPSLHNATTVTSQQRCTIASLEAQGQDVSIGGPEVHSSSWRAGRSSPNVSGNVLLQPNNLFHPFSESPSPDIRRRAAFMKSHAYCPHPSHHRTRMPLSPQDPESRKTPGKSDQPPAFVRFECPDCGIPVSCSEDHWADDYESHMEICDTLREINEDDHDLRSQRFFAEFDYPGPQMEEMLVNMTNWDTYLYSREYKAIDDDRSLRQVTRLLTYPLTIGSILSELSPYTISHRKGGRLTAEGLRSLAALRYTLHPPRTGGDDTMKGIRPAPPAMRLFILGARAESSLPRNVWHQLAYLFPRVTFHLIFIGPEAMANRDSEFPLPERTPENPFGAIVEDRISPTHQMKISTMVDYYHTIHQAGLFQPFDPYFDCFVLFHPGLGHPASSHEWQDTIPQLLETKVPIISTGYTEWDMRRDLEWVKETVGGEMDILMEPGENKFRSLRWDLNDFDPADISCGNWGVWAFRGKRYETMMKD
;
A
#
# COMPACT_ATOMS: atom_id res chain seq x y z
N MET A 1 3.71 -30.24 -4.95
CA MET A 1 3.64 -28.89 -5.54
C MET A 1 4.57 -27.95 -4.77
N GLN A 2 4.96 -26.81 -5.33
CA GLN A 2 5.90 -25.85 -4.70
C GLN A 2 5.12 -24.66 -4.16
N SER A 3 5.31 -24.30 -2.88
CA SER A 3 4.79 -23.04 -2.34
C SER A 3 5.69 -21.87 -2.77
N GLY A 4 5.10 -20.78 -3.26
CA GLY A 4 5.84 -19.64 -3.81
C GLY A 4 6.65 -18.84 -2.80
N TYR A 5 6.37 -19.02 -1.50
CA TYR A 5 6.86 -18.15 -0.43
C TYR A 5 8.13 -18.66 0.28
N THR A 6 8.70 -19.81 -0.14
CA THR A 6 9.88 -20.40 0.53
C THR A 6 11.18 -20.29 -0.27
N CYS A 7 12.20 -19.66 0.34
CA CYS A 7 13.55 -19.61 -0.21
C CYS A 7 14.15 -21.02 -0.36
N GLN A 8 14.60 -21.37 -1.58
CA GLN A 8 15.13 -22.70 -1.92
C GLN A 8 16.28 -23.17 -0.99
N LYS A 9 17.07 -22.23 -0.43
CA LYS A 9 18.15 -22.55 0.51
C LYS A 9 17.63 -23.03 1.86
N CYS A 10 16.55 -22.44 2.37
CA CYS A 10 15.94 -22.83 3.65
C CYS A 10 15.32 -24.23 3.55
N LEU A 11 14.65 -24.52 2.43
CA LEU A 11 14.09 -25.84 2.09
C LEU A 11 15.16 -26.96 2.08
N TYR A 12 16.37 -26.65 1.62
CA TYR A 12 17.49 -27.61 1.60
C TYR A 12 18.07 -27.90 2.99
N SER A 13 18.10 -26.89 3.87
CA SER A 13 18.55 -27.04 5.26
C SER A 13 17.59 -27.89 6.09
N LEU A 14 16.28 -27.66 5.96
CA LEU A 14 15.25 -28.41 6.70
C LEU A 14 15.27 -29.91 6.36
N ARG A 15 15.51 -30.27 5.08
CA ARG A 15 15.62 -31.67 4.65
C ARG A 15 16.79 -32.44 5.30
N ARG A 16 17.82 -31.77 5.81
CA ARG A 16 18.91 -32.44 6.55
C ARG A 16 18.57 -32.75 8.01
N ILE A 17 17.62 -32.04 8.61
CA ILE A 17 17.26 -32.18 10.03
C ILE A 17 16.26 -33.33 10.25
N ALA A 18 15.43 -33.64 9.25
CA ALA A 18 14.35 -34.63 9.32
C ALA A 18 14.78 -36.12 9.45
N HIS A 19 16.07 -36.43 9.66
CA HIS A 19 16.57 -37.80 9.76
C HIS A 19 16.76 -38.34 11.20
N ILE A 20 16.40 -37.58 12.23
CA ILE A 20 16.47 -38.02 13.63
C ILE A 20 15.07 -38.37 14.16
N ARG A 21 14.80 -39.67 14.37
CA ARG A 21 13.59 -40.17 15.03
C ARG A 21 13.75 -40.24 16.55
N PRO A 22 12.73 -39.85 17.32
CA PRO A 22 12.44 -40.43 18.63
C PRO A 22 11.29 -41.47 18.57
N SER A 23 11.11 -42.22 19.66
CA SER A 23 10.26 -43.41 19.78
C SER A 23 8.81 -43.14 20.24
N ALA A 24 7.97 -44.17 20.14
CA ALA A 24 6.53 -44.15 20.40
C ALA A 24 6.10 -44.39 21.87
N SER A 25 4.77 -44.54 22.06
CA SER A 25 4.02 -44.90 23.30
C SER A 25 3.57 -43.69 24.17
N VAL A 26 2.41 -43.69 24.86
CA VAL A 26 1.34 -44.70 25.04
C VAL A 26 0.04 -44.03 25.57
N TYR A 27 -1.16 -44.51 25.16
CA TYR A 27 -2.52 -44.40 25.78
C TYR A 27 -3.10 -42.97 26.06
N ASN A 28 -4.40 -42.68 25.84
CA ASN A 28 -5.52 -43.41 26.46
C ASN A 28 -6.92 -43.22 25.81
N GLN A 29 -7.86 -44.06 26.26
CA GLN A 29 -9.30 -44.14 25.92
C GLN A 29 -10.16 -43.26 26.86
N LEU A 30 -11.45 -42.91 26.67
CA LEU A 30 -12.61 -43.13 25.75
C LEU A 30 -13.66 -41.99 26.12
N PRO A 31 -14.97 -41.91 25.73
CA PRO A 31 -15.79 -42.64 24.74
C PRO A 31 -16.65 -41.78 23.77
N ARG A 32 -17.16 -42.45 22.71
CA ARG A 32 -18.27 -41.98 21.85
C ARG A 32 -19.60 -41.79 22.61
N ARG A 33 -20.39 -40.77 22.25
CA ARG A 33 -21.86 -40.81 22.28
C ARG A 33 -22.44 -40.38 20.93
N ARG A 34 -23.46 -41.10 20.45
CA ARG A 34 -24.23 -40.80 19.22
C ARG A 34 -25.53 -40.05 19.55
N PRO A 35 -26.13 -39.33 18.58
CA PRO A 35 -27.16 -38.31 18.86
C PRO A 35 -28.57 -38.89 19.02
N LYS A 36 -29.47 -38.09 19.62
CA LYS A 36 -30.92 -38.31 19.55
C LYS A 36 -31.51 -37.42 18.45
N SER A 37 -32.31 -38.05 17.59
CA SER A 37 -33.10 -37.39 16.53
C SER A 37 -34.38 -36.78 17.11
N THR A 38 -34.75 -35.59 16.65
CA THR A 38 -36.13 -35.07 16.72
C THR A 38 -36.54 -34.48 15.37
N ASN A 39 -37.56 -35.08 14.77
CA ASN A 39 -38.16 -34.63 13.51
C ASN A 39 -38.94 -33.32 13.69
N THR A 40 -38.69 -32.35 12.82
CA THR A 40 -39.72 -31.38 12.39
C THR A 40 -39.59 -31.18 10.88
N ARG A 41 -40.71 -31.27 10.16
CA ARG A 41 -40.80 -30.96 8.72
C ARG A 41 -41.37 -29.54 8.54
N PRO A 42 -41.03 -28.85 7.42
CA PRO A 42 -41.35 -27.44 7.24
C PRO A 42 -42.77 -27.21 6.69
N SER A 43 -43.29 -26.00 6.91
CA SER A 43 -44.44 -25.46 6.16
C SER A 43 -43.92 -24.60 5.02
N LEU A 44 -44.45 -24.81 3.81
CA LEU A 44 -44.23 -23.90 2.68
C LEU A 44 -45.07 -22.62 2.84
N HIS A 45 -44.57 -21.50 2.31
CA HIS A 45 -45.42 -20.47 1.71
C HIS A 45 -44.74 -19.85 0.50
N ASN A 46 -45.55 -19.47 -0.49
CA ASN A 46 -45.12 -19.18 -1.86
C ASN A 46 -44.58 -17.76 -2.07
N ALA A 47 -43.83 -17.64 -3.17
CA ALA A 47 -43.16 -16.45 -3.68
C ALA A 47 -44.07 -15.23 -3.92
N THR A 48 -43.43 -14.07 -4.04
CA THR A 48 -43.87 -13.04 -4.99
C THR A 48 -42.66 -12.40 -5.64
N THR A 49 -42.63 -12.41 -6.98
CA THR A 49 -41.52 -11.92 -7.80
C THR A 49 -41.66 -10.42 -8.04
N VAL A 50 -40.62 -9.63 -7.80
CA VAL A 50 -40.54 -8.24 -8.28
C VAL A 50 -39.22 -8.06 -9.02
N THR A 51 -39.31 -7.86 -10.33
CA THR A 51 -38.20 -7.50 -11.19
C THR A 51 -37.90 -6.01 -11.11
N SER A 52 -36.73 -5.63 -10.59
CA SER A 52 -36.17 -4.28 -10.73
C SER A 52 -34.86 -4.32 -11.50
N GLN A 53 -34.86 -3.77 -12.70
CA GLN A 53 -33.63 -3.50 -13.45
C GLN A 53 -32.87 -2.37 -12.76
N GLN A 54 -31.66 -2.63 -12.28
CA GLN A 54 -30.74 -1.59 -11.80
C GLN A 54 -29.44 -1.65 -12.59
N ARG A 55 -29.00 -0.48 -13.06
CA ARG A 55 -27.72 -0.30 -13.74
C ARG A 55 -26.61 -0.34 -12.69
N CYS A 56 -25.72 -1.30 -12.77
CA CYS A 56 -24.53 -1.35 -11.92
C CYS A 56 -23.47 -0.38 -12.45
N THR A 57 -23.36 0.81 -11.84
CA THR A 57 -22.11 1.57 -11.81
C THR A 57 -21.21 0.91 -10.76
N ILE A 58 -20.18 0.19 -11.22
CA ILE A 58 -19.20 -0.44 -10.33
C ILE A 58 -18.12 0.60 -10.01
N ALA A 59 -18.19 1.17 -8.80
CA ALA A 59 -17.07 1.92 -8.24
C ALA A 59 -16.02 0.90 -7.72
N SER A 60 -14.75 1.13 -8.04
CA SER A 60 -13.62 0.32 -7.58
C SER A 60 -13.29 0.62 -6.12
N LEU A 61 -14.22 0.31 -5.22
CA LEU A 61 -14.12 0.60 -3.79
C LEU A 61 -13.29 -0.47 -3.08
N GLU A 62 -12.01 -0.19 -2.88
CA GLU A 62 -11.25 -0.78 -1.78
C GLU A 62 -11.89 -0.41 -0.43
N ALA A 63 -11.68 -1.25 0.57
CA ALA A 63 -12.44 -1.22 1.83
C ALA A 63 -12.46 0.17 2.50
N GLN A 64 -13.61 0.50 3.12
CA GLN A 64 -13.80 1.74 3.88
C GLN A 64 -12.83 1.83 5.07
N GLY A 65 -11.65 2.41 4.81
CA GLY A 65 -10.73 2.90 5.84
C GLY A 65 -11.29 4.16 6.50
N GLN A 66 -12.42 4.05 7.20
CA GLN A 66 -13.02 5.15 7.94
C GLN A 66 -12.50 5.24 9.38
N ASP A 67 -12.16 6.46 9.74
CA ASP A 67 -11.96 7.02 11.08
C ASP A 67 -10.93 6.39 12.02
N VAL A 68 -9.74 7.00 11.99
CA VAL A 68 -9.01 7.30 13.24
C VAL A 68 -9.02 8.82 13.43
N SER A 69 -10.04 9.33 14.13
CA SER A 69 -10.08 10.74 14.55
C SER A 69 -9.06 10.99 15.67
N ILE A 70 -7.80 11.26 15.31
CA ILE A 70 -6.85 11.88 16.24
C ILE A 70 -7.28 13.34 16.41
N GLY A 71 -8.04 13.61 17.47
CA GLY A 71 -8.32 14.97 17.91
C GLY A 71 -7.03 15.67 18.32
N GLY A 72 -6.49 16.50 17.44
CA GLY A 72 -5.39 17.41 17.78
C GLY A 72 -5.85 18.42 18.84
N PRO A 73 -5.07 18.68 19.90
CA PRO A 73 -5.42 19.72 20.87
C PRO A 73 -5.34 21.10 20.22
N GLU A 74 -6.33 21.95 20.47
CA GLU A 74 -6.36 23.33 19.99
C GLU A 74 -5.10 24.11 20.44
N VAL A 75 -4.45 24.78 19.49
CA VAL A 75 -3.19 25.49 19.74
C VAL A 75 -3.47 26.82 20.44
N HIS A 76 -3.62 26.78 21.78
CA HIS A 76 -3.49 27.97 22.61
C HIS A 76 -2.02 28.25 22.91
N SER A 77 -1.52 29.38 22.42
CA SER A 77 -0.13 29.80 22.57
C SER A 77 0.21 30.20 24.02
N SER A 78 1.02 29.41 24.72
CA SER A 78 1.72 29.88 25.93
C SER A 78 3.06 29.18 26.19
N SER A 79 4.11 29.99 26.19
CA SER A 79 5.48 29.77 26.70
C SER A 79 5.85 28.40 27.31
N TRP A 80 6.89 27.79 26.74
CA TRP A 80 7.67 26.70 27.31
C TRP A 80 8.05 26.93 28.79
N ARG A 81 7.70 25.98 29.66
CA ARG A 81 8.36 25.78 30.97
C ARG A 81 8.64 24.30 31.18
N ALA A 82 9.88 23.99 31.54
CA ALA A 82 10.34 22.62 31.73
C ALA A 82 9.74 21.97 32.99
N GLY A 83 9.48 20.66 32.88
CA GLY A 83 9.35 19.75 34.03
C GLY A 83 7.96 19.68 34.68
N ARG A 84 7.18 18.66 34.27
CA ARG A 84 6.29 17.87 35.16
C ARG A 84 5.85 16.57 34.50
N SER A 85 6.04 15.48 35.24
CA SER A 85 5.37 14.17 35.20
C SER A 85 4.36 13.88 34.08
N SER A 86 4.58 12.75 33.38
CA SER A 86 3.61 12.13 32.47
C SER A 86 2.20 12.05 33.08
N PRO A 87 1.14 12.45 32.35
CA PRO A 87 -0.23 12.18 32.78
C PRO A 87 -0.46 10.67 32.81
N ASN A 88 -0.97 10.16 33.92
CA ASN A 88 -1.32 8.76 34.05
C ASN A 88 -2.66 8.55 33.31
N VAL A 89 -2.60 8.22 32.02
CA VAL A 89 -3.80 8.01 31.17
C VAL A 89 -4.39 6.64 31.51
N SER A 90 -5.09 6.57 32.63
CA SER A 90 -6.02 5.47 32.95
C SER A 90 -7.33 5.62 32.17
N GLY A 91 -7.22 5.84 30.85
CA GLY A 91 -8.31 5.56 29.92
C GLY A 91 -8.43 4.05 29.76
N ASN A 92 -9.65 3.52 29.71
CA ASN A 92 -9.88 2.10 29.58
C ASN A 92 -9.43 1.59 28.20
N VAL A 93 -8.16 1.20 28.09
CA VAL A 93 -7.60 0.48 26.94
C VAL A 93 -8.51 -0.71 26.64
N LEU A 94 -9.20 -0.65 25.50
CA LEU A 94 -10.24 -1.61 25.13
C LEU A 94 -9.68 -3.02 24.94
N LEU A 95 -8.42 -3.11 24.52
CA LEU A 95 -7.73 -4.35 24.19
C LEU A 95 -6.29 -4.28 24.70
N GLN A 96 -5.92 -5.20 25.59
CA GLN A 96 -4.55 -5.30 26.10
C GLN A 96 -3.63 -5.99 25.07
N PRO A 97 -2.32 -5.72 25.03
CA PRO A 97 -1.40 -6.29 24.03
C PRO A 97 -1.35 -7.82 23.98
N ASN A 98 -1.76 -8.49 25.07
CA ASN A 98 -1.85 -9.94 25.20
C ASN A 98 -3.26 -10.52 24.89
N ASN A 99 -4.19 -9.68 24.44
CA ASN A 99 -5.60 -10.03 24.18
C ASN A 99 -6.13 -9.30 22.93
N LEU A 100 -5.37 -9.33 21.85
CA LEU A 100 -5.72 -8.69 20.57
C LEU A 100 -6.47 -9.61 19.60
N PHE A 101 -6.38 -10.93 19.77
CA PHE A 101 -7.07 -11.87 18.90
C PHE A 101 -8.54 -12.06 19.32
N HIS A 102 -9.48 -11.67 18.45
CA HIS A 102 -10.91 -11.97 18.61
C HIS A 102 -11.52 -12.35 17.25
N PRO A 103 -12.45 -13.31 17.18
CA PRO A 103 -13.25 -13.55 15.98
C PRO A 103 -13.98 -12.26 15.55
N PHE A 104 -13.99 -11.97 14.25
CA PHE A 104 -14.46 -10.70 13.71
C PHE A 104 -15.92 -10.37 14.08
N SER A 105 -16.80 -11.38 14.18
CA SER A 105 -18.18 -11.15 14.66
C SER A 105 -18.30 -10.90 16.16
N GLU A 106 -17.38 -11.41 16.96
CA GLU A 106 -17.40 -11.32 18.44
C GLU A 106 -16.46 -10.24 18.98
N SER A 107 -15.68 -9.59 18.11
CA SER A 107 -14.76 -8.50 18.42
C SER A 107 -15.41 -7.45 19.32
N PRO A 108 -14.72 -6.92 20.36
CA PRO A 108 -15.25 -5.83 21.17
C PRO A 108 -15.39 -4.52 20.36
N SER A 109 -14.66 -4.32 19.26
CA SER A 109 -14.80 -3.15 18.39
C SER A 109 -16.09 -3.23 17.55
N PRO A 110 -16.98 -2.22 17.61
CA PRO A 110 -18.12 -2.13 16.70
C PRO A 110 -17.73 -2.12 15.22
N ASP A 111 -16.54 -1.59 14.88
CA ASP A 111 -16.12 -1.39 13.49
C ASP A 111 -15.66 -2.70 12.86
N ILE A 112 -14.93 -3.53 13.61
CA ILE A 112 -14.59 -4.89 13.19
C ILE A 112 -15.86 -5.73 13.03
N ARG A 113 -16.83 -5.63 13.95
CA ARG A 113 -18.13 -6.32 13.78
C ARG A 113 -18.92 -5.83 12.55
N ARG A 114 -18.89 -4.53 12.25
CA ARG A 114 -19.49 -3.97 11.01
C ARG A 114 -18.80 -4.54 9.77
N ARG A 115 -17.47 -4.59 9.76
CA ARG A 115 -16.67 -5.20 8.69
C ARG A 115 -16.97 -6.68 8.52
N ALA A 116 -17.07 -7.44 9.62
CA ALA A 116 -17.47 -8.84 9.61
C ALA A 116 -18.84 -9.06 8.94
N ALA A 117 -19.83 -8.22 9.27
CA ALA A 117 -21.16 -8.27 8.67
C ALA A 117 -21.14 -7.89 7.19
N PHE A 118 -20.29 -6.93 6.79
CA PHE A 118 -20.07 -6.58 5.39
C PHE A 118 -19.49 -7.76 4.59
N MET A 119 -18.41 -8.38 5.08
CA MET A 119 -17.80 -9.56 4.47
C MET A 119 -18.82 -10.70 4.33
N LYS A 120 -19.60 -11.00 5.39
CA LYS A 120 -20.65 -12.05 5.37
C LYS A 120 -21.83 -11.77 4.44
N SER A 121 -21.93 -10.56 3.87
CA SER A 121 -22.97 -10.18 2.92
C SER A 121 -22.47 -9.93 1.49
N HIS A 122 -21.14 -9.80 1.29
CA HIS A 122 -20.56 -9.47 -0.02
C HIS A 122 -19.51 -10.48 -0.50
N ALA A 123 -18.75 -11.10 0.40
CA ALA A 123 -17.69 -12.04 0.04
C ALA A 123 -18.22 -13.47 -0.19
N TYR A 124 -17.81 -14.07 -1.30
CA TYR A 124 -18.21 -15.42 -1.69
C TYR A 124 -17.26 -16.49 -1.12
N CYS A 125 -17.81 -17.66 -0.80
CA CYS A 125 -17.01 -18.80 -0.34
C CYS A 125 -16.06 -19.27 -1.46
N PRO A 126 -14.75 -19.48 -1.17
CA PRO A 126 -13.76 -19.87 -2.17
C PRO A 126 -13.89 -21.34 -2.63
N HIS A 127 -14.64 -22.17 -1.90
CA HIS A 127 -14.69 -23.62 -2.08
C HIS A 127 -15.10 -24.04 -3.52
N PRO A 128 -14.40 -25.01 -4.15
CA PRO A 128 -14.60 -25.38 -5.56
C PRO A 128 -15.98 -25.94 -5.94
N SER A 129 -16.83 -26.33 -4.97
CA SER A 129 -18.20 -26.79 -5.24
C SER A 129 -19.13 -25.68 -5.76
N HIS A 130 -18.81 -24.41 -5.47
CA HIS A 130 -19.61 -23.26 -5.89
C HIS A 130 -19.31 -22.83 -7.32
N HIS A 131 -20.34 -22.37 -8.03
CA HIS A 131 -20.17 -21.72 -9.34
C HIS A 131 -19.22 -20.51 -9.22
N ARG A 132 -18.46 -20.28 -10.30
CA ARG A 132 -17.60 -19.10 -10.45
C ARG A 132 -18.44 -17.82 -10.47
N THR A 133 -17.99 -16.81 -9.74
CA THR A 133 -18.69 -15.52 -9.56
C THR A 133 -18.09 -14.41 -10.42
N ARG A 134 -16.76 -14.43 -10.61
CA ARG A 134 -16.00 -13.46 -11.41
C ARG A 134 -14.91 -14.18 -12.21
N MET A 135 -14.32 -13.51 -13.20
CA MET A 135 -13.13 -14.08 -13.86
C MET A 135 -11.95 -14.07 -12.89
N PRO A 136 -11.11 -15.13 -12.85
CA PRO A 136 -9.90 -15.14 -12.04
C PRO A 136 -8.92 -14.09 -12.56
N LEU A 137 -8.34 -13.31 -11.64
CA LEU A 137 -7.38 -12.25 -11.96
C LEU A 137 -5.93 -12.75 -11.93
N SER A 138 -5.67 -13.85 -11.21
CA SER A 138 -4.37 -14.53 -11.13
C SER A 138 -4.52 -16.06 -11.14
N PRO A 139 -3.44 -16.83 -11.35
CA PRO A 139 -3.44 -18.29 -11.20
C PRO A 139 -3.63 -18.77 -9.76
N GLN A 140 -3.39 -17.93 -8.76
CA GLN A 140 -3.53 -18.22 -7.33
C GLN A 140 -4.92 -17.87 -6.79
N ASP A 141 -5.67 -17.04 -7.54
CA ASP A 141 -7.03 -16.63 -7.24
C ASP A 141 -7.96 -17.83 -6.93
N PRO A 142 -8.71 -17.83 -5.82
CA PRO A 142 -9.63 -18.92 -5.50
C PRO A 142 -10.66 -19.24 -6.60
N GLU A 143 -11.10 -18.23 -7.37
CA GLU A 143 -12.04 -18.40 -8.47
C GLU A 143 -11.44 -19.22 -9.64
N SER A 144 -10.11 -19.35 -9.72
CA SER A 144 -9.43 -20.21 -10.69
C SER A 144 -9.76 -21.70 -10.47
N ARG A 145 -9.94 -22.10 -9.20
CA ARG A 145 -10.23 -23.48 -8.77
C ARG A 145 -11.66 -23.90 -9.12
N LYS A 146 -12.59 -22.94 -9.15
CA LYS A 146 -14.00 -23.13 -9.55
C LYS A 146 -14.09 -23.39 -11.05
N THR A 147 -14.28 -24.65 -11.42
CA THR A 147 -14.34 -25.09 -12.83
C THR A 147 -15.79 -25.13 -13.33
N PRO A 148 -16.14 -24.45 -14.44
CA PRO A 148 -17.48 -24.53 -15.04
C PRO A 148 -17.87 -25.99 -15.35
N GLY A 149 -19.06 -26.41 -14.91
CA GLY A 149 -19.58 -27.76 -15.14
C GLY A 149 -19.01 -28.86 -14.24
N LYS A 150 -18.19 -28.52 -13.24
CA LYS A 150 -17.86 -29.40 -12.09
C LYS A 150 -18.30 -28.82 -10.74
N SER A 151 -18.55 -27.51 -10.68
CA SER A 151 -19.23 -26.90 -9.56
C SER A 151 -20.73 -27.12 -9.71
N ASP A 152 -21.33 -27.75 -8.70
CA ASP A 152 -22.74 -28.16 -8.69
C ASP A 152 -23.62 -27.25 -7.81
N GLN A 153 -23.02 -26.34 -7.02
CA GLN A 153 -23.72 -25.48 -6.09
C GLN A 153 -23.76 -24.01 -6.56
N PRO A 154 -24.86 -23.27 -6.32
CA PRO A 154 -24.88 -21.82 -6.53
C PRO A 154 -23.86 -21.13 -5.62
N PRO A 155 -23.38 -19.92 -5.95
CA PRO A 155 -22.49 -19.15 -5.09
C PRO A 155 -23.14 -18.90 -3.71
N ALA A 156 -22.36 -19.07 -2.65
CA ALA A 156 -22.77 -18.78 -1.28
C ALA A 156 -21.81 -17.77 -0.64
N PHE A 157 -22.34 -16.86 0.19
CA PHE A 157 -21.53 -15.92 0.96
C PHE A 157 -20.82 -16.60 2.13
N VAL A 158 -19.66 -16.06 2.55
CA VAL A 158 -18.97 -16.49 3.77
C VAL A 158 -19.84 -16.27 5.00
N ARG A 159 -19.75 -17.17 5.99
CA ARG A 159 -20.54 -17.15 7.23
C ARG A 159 -19.77 -17.74 8.40
N PHE A 160 -19.06 -18.84 8.15
CA PHE A 160 -18.17 -19.51 9.08
C PHE A 160 -16.85 -18.74 9.20
N GLU A 161 -16.46 -18.49 10.45
CA GLU A 161 -15.19 -17.85 10.81
C GLU A 161 -14.20 -18.94 11.20
N CYS A 162 -12.99 -18.91 10.65
CA CYS A 162 -11.96 -19.86 11.03
C CYS A 162 -11.59 -19.66 12.51
N PRO A 163 -11.56 -20.72 13.36
CA PRO A 163 -11.18 -20.59 14.76
C PRO A 163 -9.77 -20.03 15.00
N ASP A 164 -8.83 -20.27 14.07
CA ASP A 164 -7.41 -19.96 14.25
C ASP A 164 -7.02 -18.54 13.83
N CYS A 165 -7.70 -17.96 12.82
CA CYS A 165 -7.49 -16.59 12.36
C CYS A 165 -8.67 -15.63 12.65
N GLY A 166 -9.84 -16.14 13.04
CA GLY A 166 -11.01 -15.34 13.43
C GLY A 166 -11.72 -14.61 12.29
N ILE A 167 -11.37 -14.89 11.02
CA ILE A 167 -11.90 -14.19 9.85
C ILE A 167 -12.98 -15.04 9.13
N PRO A 168 -14.06 -14.44 8.58
CA PRO A 168 -15.04 -15.16 7.76
C PRO A 168 -14.43 -15.63 6.45
N VAL A 169 -14.29 -16.95 6.25
CA VAL A 169 -13.58 -17.52 5.09
C VAL A 169 -14.36 -18.56 4.29
N SER A 170 -15.50 -19.05 4.80
CA SER A 170 -16.31 -20.07 4.11
C SER A 170 -17.78 -20.00 4.49
N CYS A 171 -18.67 -20.55 3.68
CA CYS A 171 -20.12 -20.51 3.95
C CYS A 171 -20.58 -21.48 5.04
N SER A 172 -19.79 -22.53 5.33
CA SER A 172 -20.05 -23.57 6.34
C SER A 172 -18.73 -24.12 6.90
N GLU A 173 -18.83 -24.81 8.04
CA GLU A 173 -17.71 -25.56 8.65
C GLU A 173 -17.21 -26.67 7.72
N ASP A 174 -18.12 -27.40 7.07
CA ASP A 174 -17.77 -28.47 6.12
C ASP A 174 -16.90 -27.95 4.95
N HIS A 175 -17.29 -26.84 4.32
CA HIS A 175 -16.51 -26.26 3.21
C HIS A 175 -15.16 -25.66 3.68
N TRP A 176 -15.08 -25.19 4.94
CA TRP A 176 -13.80 -24.78 5.53
C TRP A 176 -12.89 -25.99 5.81
N ALA A 177 -13.45 -27.09 6.29
CA ALA A 177 -12.70 -28.33 6.54
C ALA A 177 -12.22 -28.99 5.23
N ASP A 178 -13.05 -28.98 4.18
CA ASP A 178 -12.69 -29.47 2.84
C ASP A 178 -11.64 -28.58 2.16
N ASP A 179 -11.68 -27.25 2.34
CA ASP A 179 -10.69 -26.30 1.79
C ASP A 179 -9.51 -25.98 2.75
N TYR A 180 -9.41 -26.71 3.87
CA TYR A 180 -8.51 -26.37 4.97
C TYR A 180 -7.04 -26.29 4.55
N GLU A 181 -6.60 -27.17 3.65
CA GLU A 181 -5.21 -27.16 3.15
C GLU A 181 -4.85 -25.87 2.42
N SER A 182 -5.77 -25.26 1.66
CA SER A 182 -5.50 -23.99 0.98
C SER A 182 -5.63 -22.79 1.92
N HIS A 183 -6.59 -22.85 2.85
CA HIS A 183 -6.72 -21.83 3.90
C HIS A 183 -5.48 -21.76 4.80
N MET A 184 -4.86 -22.91 5.11
CA MET A 184 -3.62 -23.00 5.87
C MET A 184 -2.41 -22.31 5.21
N GLU A 185 -2.43 -22.02 3.91
CA GLU A 185 -1.36 -21.26 3.26
C GLU A 185 -1.38 -19.76 3.64
N ILE A 186 -2.52 -19.24 4.12
CA ILE A 186 -2.74 -17.83 4.46
C ILE A 186 -3.27 -17.60 5.89
N CYS A 187 -3.65 -18.65 6.62
CA CYS A 187 -4.30 -18.55 7.93
C CYS A 187 -3.49 -17.74 8.96
N ASP A 188 -2.17 -17.96 9.03
CA ASP A 188 -1.28 -17.20 9.92
C ASP A 188 -1.28 -15.70 9.56
N THR A 189 -1.24 -15.34 8.27
CA THR A 189 -1.29 -13.94 7.83
C THR A 189 -2.66 -13.30 8.08
N LEU A 190 -3.74 -14.05 7.90
CA LEU A 190 -5.09 -13.61 8.28
C LEU A 190 -5.21 -13.37 9.79
N ARG A 191 -4.51 -14.16 10.60
CA ARG A 191 -4.42 -13.95 12.05
C ARG A 191 -3.61 -12.69 12.39
N GLU A 192 -2.48 -12.45 11.73
CA GLU A 192 -1.71 -11.21 11.89
C GLU A 192 -2.55 -9.98 11.54
N ILE A 193 -3.31 -10.03 10.43
CA ILE A 193 -4.23 -8.95 10.04
C ILE A 193 -5.27 -8.71 11.14
N ASN A 194 -5.86 -9.78 11.68
CA ASN A 194 -6.84 -9.70 12.77
C ASN A 194 -6.23 -9.01 14.00
N GLU A 195 -5.06 -9.44 14.46
CA GLU A 195 -4.38 -8.88 15.63
C GLU A 195 -3.93 -7.42 15.39
N ASP A 196 -3.44 -7.07 14.19
CA ASP A 196 -3.04 -5.72 13.79
C ASP A 196 -4.24 -4.75 13.70
N ASP A 197 -5.42 -5.24 13.26
CA ASP A 197 -6.65 -4.45 13.18
C ASP A 197 -7.29 -4.20 14.55
N HIS A 198 -7.19 -5.17 15.45
CA HIS A 198 -7.54 -5.01 16.85
C HIS A 198 -6.58 -4.07 17.58
N ASP A 199 -5.29 -4.13 17.26
CA ASP A 199 -4.27 -3.25 17.83
C ASP A 199 -4.55 -1.78 17.53
N LEU A 200 -4.87 -1.42 16.28
CA LEU A 200 -5.31 -0.06 15.91
C LEU A 200 -6.53 0.42 16.71
N ARG A 201 -7.39 -0.49 17.15
CA ARG A 201 -8.64 -0.19 17.87
C ARG A 201 -8.53 -0.39 19.39
N SER A 202 -7.34 -0.74 19.88
CA SER A 202 -7.03 -0.90 21.32
C SER A 202 -7.08 0.41 22.12
N GLN A 203 -6.95 1.54 21.42
CA GLN A 203 -6.73 2.88 21.99
C GLN A 203 -5.41 3.03 22.77
N ARG A 204 -4.43 2.15 22.54
CA ARG A 204 -3.08 2.34 23.09
C ARG A 204 -2.40 3.57 22.48
N PHE A 205 -1.37 4.06 23.15
CA PHE A 205 -0.45 5.04 22.55
C PHE A 205 0.49 4.35 21.55
N PHE A 206 0.56 4.88 20.33
CA PHE A 206 1.45 4.42 19.28
C PHE A 206 2.74 5.24 19.28
N ALA A 207 3.67 4.87 20.17
CA ALA A 207 4.97 5.54 20.28
C ALA A 207 5.85 5.35 19.03
N GLU A 208 5.51 4.38 18.19
CA GLU A 208 6.16 4.09 16.93
C GLU A 208 5.78 5.08 15.80
N PHE A 209 4.71 5.87 15.98
CA PHE A 209 4.36 6.99 15.09
C PHE A 209 5.03 8.33 15.49
N ASP A 210 5.88 8.33 16.52
CA ASP A 210 6.73 9.47 16.88
C ASP A 210 7.96 9.50 15.96
N TYR A 211 7.87 10.24 14.87
CA TYR A 211 8.88 10.24 13.81
C TYR A 211 10.01 11.26 14.08
N PRO A 212 11.28 10.89 13.84
CA PRO A 212 12.42 11.76 14.06
C PRO A 212 12.39 13.00 13.15
N GLY A 213 12.87 14.12 13.69
CA GLY A 213 13.01 15.38 12.96
C GLY A 213 14.20 15.40 11.99
N PRO A 214 14.63 16.59 11.54
CA PRO A 214 15.86 16.78 10.78
C PRO A 214 17.07 16.29 11.58
N GLN A 215 18.02 15.64 10.90
CA GLN A 215 19.30 15.22 11.47
C GLN A 215 20.47 16.05 10.94
N MET A 216 21.64 15.91 11.56
CA MET A 216 22.87 16.51 11.05
C MET A 216 23.21 15.97 9.65
N GLU A 217 23.63 16.87 8.75
CA GLU A 217 23.84 16.56 7.33
C GLU A 217 24.97 15.54 7.11
N GLU A 218 25.94 15.48 8.02
CA GLU A 218 27.06 14.53 8.00
C GLU A 218 26.65 13.11 8.43
N MET A 219 25.45 12.90 9.00
CA MET A 219 24.99 11.56 9.39
C MET A 219 24.37 10.84 8.19
N LEU A 220 25.03 9.77 7.74
CA LEU A 220 24.62 8.98 6.60
C LEU A 220 23.44 8.05 6.93
N VAL A 221 22.35 8.15 6.16
CA VAL A 221 21.20 7.24 6.24
C VAL A 221 21.51 5.95 5.50
N ASN A 222 21.32 4.81 6.16
CA ASN A 222 21.49 3.49 5.55
C ASN A 222 20.17 2.95 5.00
N MET A 223 20.03 2.94 3.67
CA MET A 223 18.82 2.49 2.97
C MET A 223 18.79 0.99 2.64
N THR A 224 19.58 0.15 3.30
CA THR A 224 19.70 -1.28 2.94
C THR A 224 18.42 -2.08 3.24
N ASN A 225 17.78 -1.80 4.37
CA ASN A 225 16.53 -2.41 4.83
C ASN A 225 15.84 -1.50 5.88
N TRP A 226 14.66 -1.90 6.35
CA TRP A 226 13.92 -1.18 7.39
C TRP A 226 14.73 -0.96 8.68
N ASP A 227 15.35 -1.99 9.25
CA ASP A 227 16.07 -1.90 10.54
C ASP A 227 17.23 -0.89 10.48
N THR A 228 18.04 -0.97 9.42
CA THR A 228 19.18 -0.05 9.22
C THR A 228 18.73 1.37 8.92
N TYR A 229 17.61 1.54 8.24
CA TYR A 229 17.01 2.86 8.02
C TYR A 229 16.51 3.47 9.33
N LEU A 230 15.68 2.75 10.09
CA LEU A 230 15.09 3.23 11.34
C LEU A 230 16.18 3.57 12.37
N TYR A 231 17.20 2.72 12.49
CA TYR A 231 18.36 2.97 13.33
C TYR A 231 19.16 4.22 12.89
N SER A 232 19.52 4.33 11.61
CA SER A 232 20.33 5.46 11.10
C SER A 232 19.59 6.80 11.00
N ARG A 233 18.26 6.79 11.15
CA ARG A 233 17.40 7.99 11.26
C ARG A 233 17.03 8.33 12.71
N GLU A 234 17.54 7.61 13.69
CA GLU A 234 17.25 7.82 15.12
C GLU A 234 15.75 7.68 15.48
N TYR A 235 15.04 6.75 14.82
CA TYR A 235 13.71 6.36 15.28
C TYR A 235 13.83 5.75 16.69
N LYS A 236 12.77 5.92 17.49
CA LYS A 236 12.61 5.17 18.75
C LYS A 236 12.75 3.68 18.46
N ALA A 237 13.54 2.96 19.25
CA ALA A 237 13.74 1.52 19.07
C ALA A 237 12.39 0.78 19.06
N ILE A 238 12.20 -0.05 18.02
CA ILE A 238 11.01 -0.88 17.81
C ILE A 238 11.46 -2.33 17.91
N ASP A 239 11.17 -2.98 19.03
CA ASP A 239 11.52 -4.38 19.30
C ASP A 239 10.38 -5.37 19.00
N ASP A 240 9.21 -4.87 18.62
CA ASP A 240 7.95 -5.62 18.43
C ASP A 240 7.54 -5.60 16.95
N ASP A 241 7.43 -6.79 16.34
CA ASP A 241 7.12 -6.96 14.90
C ASP A 241 5.81 -6.28 14.51
N ARG A 242 4.77 -6.34 15.36
CA ARG A 242 3.48 -5.66 15.13
C ARG A 242 3.65 -4.14 15.05
N SER A 243 4.36 -3.55 16.01
CA SER A 243 4.69 -2.11 15.98
C SER A 243 5.45 -1.72 14.71
N LEU A 244 6.38 -2.57 14.25
CA LEU A 244 7.09 -2.38 12.98
C LEU A 244 6.14 -2.47 11.76
N ARG A 245 5.20 -3.41 11.74
CA ARG A 245 4.14 -3.51 10.71
C ARG A 245 3.32 -2.22 10.63
N GLN A 246 2.89 -1.66 11.75
CA GLN A 246 2.12 -0.40 11.76
C GLN A 246 2.91 0.79 11.19
N VAL A 247 4.19 0.96 11.56
CA VAL A 247 5.04 2.06 11.06
C VAL A 247 5.30 1.92 9.56
N THR A 248 5.69 0.73 9.12
CA THR A 248 6.06 0.48 7.72
C THR A 248 4.87 0.67 6.76
N ARG A 249 3.63 0.45 7.22
CA ARG A 249 2.40 0.76 6.48
C ARG A 249 2.31 2.22 6.04
N LEU A 250 2.74 3.16 6.86
CA LEU A 250 2.68 4.60 6.56
C LEU A 250 3.96 5.08 5.86
N LEU A 251 5.13 4.68 6.37
CA LEU A 251 6.43 5.11 5.83
C LEU A 251 6.75 4.53 4.44
N THR A 252 6.10 3.45 4.01
CA THR A 252 6.40 2.80 2.72
C THR A 252 6.30 3.77 1.53
N TYR A 253 5.35 4.70 1.52
CA TYR A 253 5.16 5.64 0.41
C TYR A 253 6.33 6.62 0.23
N PRO A 254 6.68 7.47 1.23
CA PRO A 254 7.85 8.36 1.11
C PRO A 254 9.17 7.59 0.96
N LEU A 255 9.33 6.41 1.58
CA LEU A 255 10.60 5.68 1.53
C LEU A 255 10.78 4.81 0.28
N THR A 256 9.71 4.42 -0.40
CA THR A 256 9.83 3.86 -1.76
C THR A 256 10.44 4.91 -2.69
N ILE A 257 9.96 6.15 -2.63
CA ILE A 257 10.53 7.28 -3.39
C ILE A 257 11.96 7.57 -2.93
N GLY A 258 12.16 7.79 -1.62
CA GLY A 258 13.46 8.16 -1.04
C GLY A 258 14.55 7.13 -1.29
N SER A 259 14.24 5.83 -1.21
CA SER A 259 15.21 4.76 -1.49
C SER A 259 15.58 4.64 -2.97
N ILE A 260 14.73 5.08 -3.90
CA ILE A 260 15.05 5.13 -5.34
C ILE A 260 15.85 6.38 -5.68
N LEU A 261 15.50 7.52 -5.07
CA LEU A 261 16.11 8.82 -5.34
C LEU A 261 17.38 9.12 -4.53
N SER A 262 17.68 8.36 -3.46
CA SER A 262 18.91 8.51 -2.68
C SER A 262 20.17 8.14 -3.46
N GLU A 263 21.27 8.84 -3.20
CA GLU A 263 22.60 8.45 -3.69
C GLU A 263 23.05 7.07 -3.16
N LEU A 264 22.66 6.71 -1.92
CA LEU A 264 22.93 5.41 -1.28
C LEU A 264 21.78 4.39 -1.50
N SER A 265 21.09 4.50 -2.63
CA SER A 265 19.99 3.60 -3.01
C SER A 265 20.38 2.12 -2.93
N PRO A 266 19.53 1.24 -2.35
CA PRO A 266 19.77 -0.21 -2.35
C PRO A 266 19.63 -0.84 -3.74
N TYR A 267 19.06 -0.11 -4.72
CA TYR A 267 18.83 -0.58 -6.08
C TYR A 267 20.07 -0.36 -6.95
N THR A 268 20.85 -1.42 -7.13
CA THR A 268 22.08 -1.41 -7.92
C THR A 268 21.87 -1.78 -9.39
N ILE A 269 22.88 -1.55 -10.23
CA ILE A 269 22.89 -1.82 -11.69
C ILE A 269 22.69 -3.31 -11.96
N SER A 270 21.83 -3.68 -12.91
CA SER A 270 21.42 -5.07 -13.22
C SER A 270 22.56 -6.06 -13.51
N HIS A 271 23.69 -5.60 -14.04
CA HIS A 271 24.89 -6.44 -14.22
C HIS A 271 25.58 -6.83 -12.89
N ARG A 272 25.25 -6.20 -11.77
CA ARG A 272 25.66 -6.65 -10.43
C ARG A 272 24.66 -7.69 -9.91
N LYS A 273 25.16 -8.63 -9.11
CA LYS A 273 24.34 -9.70 -8.52
C LYS A 273 23.18 -9.13 -7.68
N GLY A 274 21.95 -9.30 -8.16
CA GLY A 274 20.74 -8.79 -7.50
C GLY A 274 20.45 -7.31 -7.76
N GLY A 275 21.18 -6.67 -8.68
CA GLY A 275 20.81 -5.36 -9.22
C GLY A 275 19.61 -5.45 -10.15
N ARG A 276 18.91 -4.33 -10.32
CA ARG A 276 17.68 -4.19 -11.12
C ARG A 276 17.61 -2.89 -11.93
N LEU A 277 18.57 -1.98 -11.72
CA LEU A 277 18.62 -0.70 -12.43
C LEU A 277 19.28 -0.88 -13.80
N THR A 278 18.62 -0.48 -14.87
CA THR A 278 19.16 -0.58 -16.24
C THR A 278 20.20 0.52 -16.50
N ALA A 279 20.90 0.46 -17.65
CA ALA A 279 21.81 1.53 -18.05
C ALA A 279 21.08 2.88 -18.24
N GLU A 280 19.88 2.86 -18.82
CA GLU A 280 19.02 4.06 -18.93
C GLU A 280 18.47 4.49 -17.56
N GLY A 281 18.14 3.54 -16.69
CA GLY A 281 17.81 3.77 -15.29
C GLY A 281 18.89 4.56 -14.56
N LEU A 282 20.14 4.13 -14.69
CA LEU A 282 21.28 4.80 -14.09
C LEU A 282 21.44 6.23 -14.65
N ARG A 283 21.34 6.42 -15.97
CA ARG A 283 21.41 7.75 -16.61
C ARG A 283 20.31 8.69 -16.10
N SER A 284 19.06 8.21 -16.04
CA SER A 284 17.90 9.03 -15.64
C SER A 284 17.88 9.32 -14.14
N LEU A 285 18.17 8.34 -13.27
CA LEU A 285 18.18 8.56 -11.83
C LEU A 285 19.43 9.31 -11.36
N ALA A 286 20.58 9.21 -12.05
CA ALA A 286 21.77 9.99 -11.71
C ALA A 286 21.53 11.51 -11.84
N ALA A 287 20.72 11.93 -12.82
CA ALA A 287 20.30 13.33 -12.96
C ALA A 287 19.53 13.83 -11.73
N LEU A 288 18.46 13.12 -11.34
CA LEU A 288 17.66 13.44 -10.15
C LEU A 288 18.49 13.38 -8.85
N ARG A 289 19.33 12.36 -8.69
CA ARG A 289 20.25 12.20 -7.55
C ARG A 289 21.22 13.37 -7.43
N TYR A 290 21.79 13.82 -8.55
CA TYR A 290 22.68 14.99 -8.55
C TYR A 290 21.95 16.26 -8.10
N THR A 291 20.74 16.49 -8.62
CA THR A 291 19.88 17.62 -8.22
C THR A 291 19.54 17.61 -6.73
N LEU A 292 19.37 16.42 -6.13
CA LEU A 292 19.04 16.26 -4.70
C LEU A 292 20.17 16.61 -3.74
N HIS A 293 21.40 16.72 -4.23
CA HIS A 293 22.58 17.05 -3.44
C HIS A 293 23.31 18.28 -3.99
N PRO A 294 22.66 19.46 -4.10
CA PRO A 294 23.29 20.66 -4.63
C PRO A 294 24.53 21.04 -3.80
N PRO A 295 25.59 21.63 -4.37
CA PRO A 295 26.79 21.99 -3.63
C PRO A 295 26.47 23.01 -2.52
N ARG A 296 27.14 22.92 -1.36
CA ARG A 296 26.97 23.87 -0.26
C ARG A 296 27.19 25.31 -0.76
N THR A 297 26.12 26.10 -0.75
CA THR A 297 26.14 27.50 -1.18
C THR A 297 26.79 28.35 -0.09
N GLY A 298 28.11 28.54 -0.19
CA GLY A 298 28.83 29.56 0.59
C GLY A 298 28.51 30.98 0.11
N GLY A 299 27.24 31.35 0.13
CA GLY A 299 26.79 32.70 -0.19
C GLY A 299 26.99 33.59 1.03
N ASP A 300 27.94 34.51 0.96
CA ASP A 300 28.04 35.60 1.93
C ASP A 300 26.75 36.44 1.91
N ASP A 301 26.39 37.03 3.05
CA ASP A 301 25.24 37.96 3.25
C ASP A 301 25.30 39.25 2.39
N THR A 302 26.28 39.35 1.49
CA THR A 302 26.42 40.46 0.55
C THR A 302 25.62 40.22 -0.73
N MET A 303 24.98 41.28 -1.23
CA MET A 303 24.09 41.26 -2.41
C MET A 303 24.72 40.71 -3.72
N LYS A 304 26.06 40.54 -3.76
CA LYS A 304 26.79 39.92 -4.89
C LYS A 304 26.98 38.39 -4.75
N GLY A 305 26.76 37.83 -3.56
CA GLY A 305 26.90 36.41 -3.25
C GLY A 305 25.60 35.61 -3.33
N ILE A 306 24.45 36.27 -3.44
CA ILE A 306 23.13 35.64 -3.53
C ILE A 306 23.04 34.82 -4.82
N ARG A 307 23.17 33.49 -4.70
CA ARG A 307 22.84 32.55 -5.77
C ARG A 307 21.35 32.23 -5.70
N PRO A 308 20.64 32.13 -6.84
CA PRO A 308 19.26 31.67 -6.83
C PRO A 308 19.19 30.27 -6.21
N ALA A 309 18.20 30.06 -5.34
CA ALA A 309 17.92 28.73 -4.80
C ALA A 309 17.57 27.77 -5.95
N PRO A 310 17.99 26.49 -5.90
CA PRO A 310 17.56 25.51 -6.90
C PRO A 310 16.03 25.38 -6.88
N PRO A 311 15.38 25.15 -8.04
CA PRO A 311 13.95 24.93 -8.07
C PRO A 311 13.58 23.65 -7.29
N ALA A 312 12.33 23.61 -6.81
CA ALA A 312 11.82 22.48 -6.05
C ALA A 312 11.77 21.21 -6.92
N MET A 313 12.08 20.06 -6.33
CA MET A 313 11.82 18.77 -6.96
C MET A 313 10.31 18.50 -6.96
N ARG A 314 9.70 18.38 -8.14
CA ARG A 314 8.26 18.10 -8.30
C ARG A 314 8.03 16.60 -8.37
N LEU A 315 7.23 16.08 -7.43
CA LEU A 315 6.83 14.68 -7.39
C LEU A 315 5.34 14.57 -7.71
N PHE A 316 5.05 14.14 -8.93
CA PHE A 316 3.69 13.99 -9.45
C PHE A 316 3.15 12.61 -9.08
N ILE A 317 2.29 12.56 -8.08
CA ILE A 317 1.71 11.33 -7.53
C ILE A 317 0.33 11.15 -8.18
N LEU A 318 0.22 10.26 -9.16
CA LEU A 318 -0.97 10.10 -9.99
C LEU A 318 -1.78 8.87 -9.57
N GLY A 319 -3.11 8.96 -9.70
CA GLY A 319 -4.03 7.95 -9.15
C GLY A 319 -4.05 7.97 -7.62
N ALA A 320 -3.70 9.11 -7.02
CA ALA A 320 -3.56 9.27 -5.58
C ALA A 320 -4.88 8.96 -4.86
N ARG A 321 -4.81 8.06 -3.87
CA ARG A 321 -5.91 7.63 -3.01
C ARG A 321 -5.46 7.83 -1.56
N ALA A 322 -5.16 6.75 -0.85
CA ALA A 322 -4.73 6.78 0.55
C ALA A 322 -3.46 7.62 0.78
N GLU A 323 -2.60 7.77 -0.21
CA GLU A 323 -1.33 8.51 -0.14
C GLU A 323 -1.53 10.01 0.11
N SER A 324 -2.63 10.56 -0.41
CA SER A 324 -3.05 11.94 -0.21
C SER A 324 -3.53 12.20 1.22
N SER A 325 -4.09 11.18 1.89
CA SER A 325 -4.59 11.23 3.27
C SER A 325 -3.52 10.99 4.34
N LEU A 326 -2.28 10.66 3.95
CA LEU A 326 -1.23 10.37 4.92
C LEU A 326 -0.91 11.62 5.78
N PRO A 327 -0.69 11.45 7.10
CA PRO A 327 -0.25 12.53 7.98
C PRO A 327 1.01 13.24 7.45
N ARG A 328 1.05 14.57 7.48
CA ARG A 328 2.12 15.36 6.82
C ARG A 328 3.51 15.04 7.39
N ASN A 329 3.61 14.68 8.67
CA ASN A 329 4.84 14.21 9.30
C ASN A 329 5.40 12.90 8.71
N VAL A 330 4.57 12.06 8.08
CA VAL A 330 5.02 10.91 7.26
C VAL A 330 5.76 11.42 6.03
N TRP A 331 5.14 12.34 5.28
CA TRP A 331 5.74 12.94 4.08
C TRP A 331 6.98 13.78 4.38
N HIS A 332 7.05 14.45 5.54
CA HIS A 332 8.24 15.19 5.98
C HIS A 332 9.48 14.29 6.10
N GLN A 333 9.32 12.98 6.35
CA GLN A 333 10.47 12.06 6.36
C GLN A 333 11.19 11.98 5.02
N LEU A 334 10.52 12.24 3.88
CA LEU A 334 11.18 12.36 2.59
C LEU A 334 12.04 13.63 2.50
N ALA A 335 11.55 14.77 2.98
CA ALA A 335 12.30 16.02 2.99
C ALA A 335 13.55 15.93 3.90
N TYR A 336 13.45 15.25 5.04
CA TYR A 336 14.57 15.08 5.98
C TYR A 336 15.71 14.20 5.43
N LEU A 337 15.51 13.47 4.33
CA LEU A 337 16.59 12.77 3.62
C LEU A 337 17.43 13.69 2.71
N PHE A 338 16.89 14.85 2.33
CA PHE A 338 17.50 15.75 1.35
C PHE A 338 17.45 17.21 1.84
N PRO A 339 18.13 17.55 2.95
CA PRO A 339 17.97 18.82 3.66
C PRO A 339 18.38 20.09 2.88
N ARG A 340 18.98 19.95 1.69
CA ARG A 340 19.37 21.08 0.82
C ARG A 340 18.38 21.37 -0.31
N VAL A 341 17.29 20.61 -0.41
CA VAL A 341 16.30 20.71 -1.51
C VAL A 341 14.90 20.90 -0.96
N THR A 342 14.04 21.54 -1.75
CA THR A 342 12.62 21.69 -1.47
C THR A 342 11.82 20.73 -2.35
N PHE A 343 10.76 20.15 -1.81
CA PHE A 343 9.85 19.25 -2.52
C PHE A 343 8.50 19.91 -2.77
N HIS A 344 7.96 19.69 -3.97
CA HIS A 344 6.56 19.95 -4.28
C HIS A 344 5.89 18.62 -4.61
N LEU A 345 5.11 18.08 -3.66
CA LEU A 345 4.29 16.89 -3.91
C LEU A 345 2.99 17.33 -4.57
N ILE A 346 2.63 16.69 -5.68
CA ILE A 346 1.47 17.04 -6.50
C ILE A 346 0.61 15.79 -6.64
N PHE A 347 -0.41 15.67 -5.79
CA PHE A 347 -1.38 14.58 -5.81
C PHE A 347 -2.44 14.86 -6.86
N ILE A 348 -2.63 13.93 -7.80
CA ILE A 348 -3.59 14.05 -8.90
C ILE A 348 -4.41 12.76 -8.97
N GLY A 349 -5.73 12.89 -8.93
CA GLY A 349 -6.65 11.79 -9.17
C GLY A 349 -8.08 12.13 -8.76
N PRO A 350 -9.09 11.45 -9.34
CA PRO A 350 -10.50 11.66 -8.97
C PRO A 350 -10.79 11.33 -7.50
N GLU A 351 -9.97 10.48 -6.87
CA GLU A 351 -10.10 10.05 -5.48
C GLU A 351 -9.10 10.72 -4.52
N ALA A 352 -8.32 11.72 -4.98
CA ALA A 352 -7.26 12.36 -4.19
C ALA A 352 -7.74 13.20 -2.99
N MET A 353 -9.06 13.33 -2.82
CA MET A 353 -9.72 13.93 -1.65
C MET A 353 -10.77 13.00 -1.01
N ALA A 354 -10.83 11.73 -1.42
CA ALA A 354 -11.79 10.77 -0.88
C ALA A 354 -11.61 10.61 0.65
N ASN A 355 -12.71 10.68 1.39
CA ASN A 355 -12.76 10.65 2.86
C ASN A 355 -12.05 11.85 3.55
N ARG A 356 -11.78 12.94 2.84
CA ARG A 356 -11.15 14.17 3.38
C ARG A 356 -12.09 15.39 3.37
N ASP A 357 -13.38 15.18 3.15
CA ASP A 357 -14.41 16.23 3.01
C ASP A 357 -14.52 17.16 4.23
N SER A 358 -14.15 16.66 5.41
CA SER A 358 -14.13 17.39 6.68
C SER A 358 -12.86 18.22 6.92
N GLU A 359 -11.79 17.96 6.17
CA GLU A 359 -10.49 18.61 6.35
C GLU A 359 -10.42 19.96 5.62
N PHE A 360 -10.84 19.97 4.35
CA PHE A 360 -10.92 21.16 3.52
C PHE A 360 -12.17 21.10 2.64
N PRO A 361 -13.00 22.16 2.59
CA PRO A 361 -14.01 22.26 1.54
C PRO A 361 -13.31 22.33 0.18
N LEU A 362 -13.80 21.55 -0.80
CA LEU A 362 -13.26 21.58 -2.16
C LEU A 362 -13.39 23.01 -2.73
N PRO A 363 -12.29 23.64 -3.18
CA PRO A 363 -12.34 24.99 -3.76
C PRO A 363 -13.24 25.05 -4.99
N GLU A 364 -13.98 26.15 -5.14
CA GLU A 364 -14.70 26.43 -6.38
C GLU A 364 -13.71 26.56 -7.55
N ARG A 365 -14.06 26.00 -8.71
CA ARG A 365 -13.25 26.08 -9.92
C ARG A 365 -13.40 27.48 -10.56
N THR A 366 -12.49 28.39 -10.24
CA THR A 366 -12.45 29.76 -10.81
C THR A 366 -11.48 29.83 -12.01
N PRO A 367 -11.46 30.92 -12.80
CA PRO A 367 -10.47 31.10 -13.87
C PRO A 367 -9.01 31.06 -13.37
N GLU A 368 -8.77 31.47 -12.12
CA GLU A 368 -7.46 31.45 -11.45
C GLU A 368 -7.11 30.06 -10.89
N ASN A 369 -8.12 29.23 -10.59
CA ASN A 369 -7.96 27.87 -10.10
C ASN A 369 -8.89 26.88 -10.84
N PRO A 370 -8.66 26.62 -12.14
CA PRO A 370 -9.59 25.88 -12.99
C PRO A 370 -9.79 24.41 -12.57
N PHE A 371 -8.86 23.86 -11.79
CA PHE A 371 -8.89 22.47 -11.30
C PHE A 371 -9.28 22.35 -9.81
N GLY A 372 -9.63 23.46 -9.14
CA GLY A 372 -9.98 23.44 -7.71
C GLY A 372 -8.85 22.95 -6.81
N ALA A 373 -7.60 23.24 -7.19
CA ALA A 373 -6.41 22.75 -6.51
C ALA A 373 -6.33 23.28 -5.08
N ILE A 374 -6.13 22.37 -4.13
CA ILE A 374 -5.84 22.69 -2.73
C ILE A 374 -4.31 22.77 -2.58
N VAL A 375 -3.79 23.90 -2.12
CA VAL A 375 -2.35 24.15 -2.02
C VAL A 375 -1.96 24.38 -0.56
N GLU A 376 -1.23 23.42 -0.01
CA GLU A 376 -0.66 23.48 1.34
C GLU A 376 0.83 23.88 1.23
N ASP A 377 1.14 25.16 1.41
CA ASP A 377 2.52 25.66 1.38
C ASP A 377 3.17 25.67 2.78
N ARG A 378 4.50 25.51 2.84
CA ARG A 378 5.33 25.62 4.05
C ARG A 378 4.98 24.67 5.21
N ILE A 379 4.29 23.57 4.94
CA ILE A 379 3.82 22.59 5.96
C ILE A 379 4.93 21.93 6.78
N SER A 380 6.15 21.79 6.22
CA SER A 380 7.28 21.24 6.97
C SER A 380 7.76 22.23 8.03
N PRO A 381 8.17 21.79 9.23
CA PRO A 381 8.89 22.61 10.21
C PRO A 381 10.15 23.29 9.63
N THR A 382 10.73 22.72 8.58
CA THR A 382 11.89 23.27 7.85
C THR A 382 11.50 24.09 6.61
N HIS A 383 10.21 24.23 6.32
CA HIS A 383 9.63 24.81 5.09
C HIS A 383 10.13 24.19 3.77
N GLN A 384 10.70 22.98 3.84
CA GLN A 384 11.23 22.24 2.68
C GLN A 384 10.15 21.50 1.86
N MET A 385 8.87 21.61 2.19
CA MET A 385 7.81 20.86 1.51
C MET A 385 6.56 21.70 1.29
N LYS A 386 6.04 21.60 0.07
CA LYS A 386 4.74 22.07 -0.39
C LYS A 386 3.94 20.88 -0.91
N ILE A 387 2.65 20.81 -0.58
CA ILE A 387 1.71 19.84 -1.13
C ILE A 387 0.70 20.56 -2.01
N SER A 388 0.28 19.94 -3.10
CA SER A 388 -0.87 20.38 -3.89
C SER A 388 -1.72 19.19 -4.30
N THR A 389 -3.02 19.26 -4.09
CA THR A 389 -3.97 18.18 -4.36
C THR A 389 -4.98 18.63 -5.40
N MET A 390 -5.18 17.84 -6.45
CA MET A 390 -6.06 18.16 -7.58
C MET A 390 -7.01 16.99 -7.86
N VAL A 391 -8.31 17.26 -7.81
CA VAL A 391 -9.37 16.26 -8.03
C VAL A 391 -9.78 16.29 -9.50
N ASP A 392 -8.92 15.73 -10.35
CA ASP A 392 -9.13 15.56 -11.79
C ASP A 392 -8.20 14.45 -12.33
N TYR A 393 -8.37 14.05 -13.60
CA TYR A 393 -7.46 13.12 -14.27
C TYR A 393 -6.22 13.84 -14.80
N TYR A 394 -5.06 13.16 -14.79
CA TYR A 394 -3.79 13.75 -15.25
C TYR A 394 -3.85 14.21 -16.71
N HIS A 395 -4.49 13.45 -17.60
CA HIS A 395 -4.59 13.80 -19.02
C HIS A 395 -5.31 15.14 -19.23
N THR A 396 -6.34 15.47 -18.45
CA THR A 396 -7.01 16.78 -18.48
C THR A 396 -6.05 17.91 -18.13
N ILE A 397 -5.27 17.73 -17.07
CA ILE A 397 -4.35 18.75 -16.54
C ILE A 397 -3.13 18.92 -17.47
N HIS A 398 -2.64 17.83 -18.06
CA HIS A 398 -1.54 17.83 -19.02
C HIS A 398 -1.92 18.56 -20.31
N GLN A 399 -3.12 18.28 -20.87
CA GLN A 399 -3.64 18.97 -22.06
C GLN A 399 -3.84 20.48 -21.83
N ALA A 400 -4.18 20.89 -20.60
CA ALA A 400 -4.26 22.30 -20.21
C ALA A 400 -2.87 22.97 -20.04
N GLY A 401 -1.77 22.20 -20.11
CA GLY A 401 -0.40 22.72 -20.02
C GLY A 401 0.03 23.21 -18.63
N LEU A 402 -0.76 22.95 -17.57
CA LEU A 402 -0.60 23.59 -16.25
C LEU A 402 0.80 23.47 -15.64
N PHE A 403 1.48 22.35 -15.88
CA PHE A 403 2.80 22.04 -15.31
C PHE A 403 3.97 22.17 -16.30
N GLN A 404 3.70 22.54 -17.55
CA GLN A 404 4.73 22.71 -18.57
C GLN A 404 5.63 23.94 -18.24
N PRO A 405 6.93 23.90 -18.53
CA PRO A 405 7.68 22.76 -19.08
C PRO A 405 7.95 21.67 -18.04
N PHE A 406 8.09 20.43 -18.50
CA PHE A 406 8.64 19.33 -17.70
C PHE A 406 10.18 19.30 -17.78
N ASP A 407 10.83 19.04 -16.65
CA ASP A 407 12.29 18.92 -16.52
C ASP A 407 12.67 17.57 -15.87
N PRO A 408 13.20 16.61 -16.64
CA PRO A 408 13.65 15.31 -16.10
C PRO A 408 14.80 15.35 -15.08
N TYR A 409 15.37 16.52 -14.76
CA TYR A 409 16.34 16.72 -13.68
C TYR A 409 15.67 17.14 -12.35
N PHE A 410 14.43 17.61 -12.38
CA PHE A 410 13.67 18.10 -11.20
C PHE A 410 12.31 17.43 -11.03
N ASP A 411 11.80 16.73 -12.04
CA ASP A 411 10.49 16.08 -12.01
C ASP A 411 10.61 14.56 -11.87
N CYS A 412 9.64 13.95 -11.19
CA CYS A 412 9.42 12.50 -11.24
C CYS A 412 7.93 12.19 -11.08
N PHE A 413 7.44 11.22 -11.86
CA PHE A 413 6.09 10.66 -11.71
C PHE A 413 6.13 9.43 -10.80
N VAL A 414 5.12 9.29 -9.94
CA VAL A 414 4.95 8.15 -9.04
C VAL A 414 3.53 7.64 -9.14
N LEU A 415 3.40 6.35 -9.46
CA LEU A 415 2.14 5.63 -9.58
C LEU A 415 2.08 4.59 -8.46
N PHE A 416 1.30 4.86 -7.41
CA PHE A 416 1.08 3.90 -6.34
C PHE A 416 -0.09 2.98 -6.71
N HIS A 417 0.20 1.68 -6.78
CA HIS A 417 -0.74 0.59 -7.11
C HIS A 417 -1.74 0.93 -8.25
N PRO A 418 -1.27 1.45 -9.41
CA PRO A 418 -2.15 2.04 -10.41
C PRO A 418 -3.12 1.05 -11.06
N GLY A 419 -2.79 -0.25 -11.10
CA GLY A 419 -3.59 -1.25 -11.79
C GLY A 419 -3.67 -0.98 -13.28
N LEU A 420 -2.52 -0.66 -13.91
CA LEU A 420 -2.44 -0.29 -15.33
C LEU A 420 -3.00 -1.39 -16.25
N GLY A 421 -2.70 -2.65 -15.94
CA GLY A 421 -3.23 -3.82 -16.66
C GLY A 421 -4.45 -4.46 -15.98
N HIS A 422 -4.99 -3.86 -14.92
CA HIS A 422 -6.15 -4.42 -14.23
C HIS A 422 -7.43 -4.18 -15.05
N PRO A 423 -8.32 -5.19 -15.23
CA PRO A 423 -9.50 -5.05 -16.10
C PRO A 423 -10.46 -3.91 -15.72
N ALA A 424 -10.53 -3.54 -14.44
CA ALA A 424 -11.42 -2.47 -13.98
C ALA A 424 -10.90 -1.05 -14.29
N SER A 425 -9.57 -0.83 -14.30
CA SER A 425 -8.94 0.50 -14.30
C SER A 425 -8.08 0.79 -15.53
N SER A 426 -7.64 -0.23 -16.28
CA SER A 426 -6.77 -0.08 -17.46
C SER A 426 -7.26 0.94 -18.50
N HIS A 427 -8.57 1.06 -18.67
CA HIS A 427 -9.18 2.03 -19.59
C HIS A 427 -8.94 3.49 -19.20
N GLU A 428 -8.84 3.83 -17.92
CA GLU A 428 -8.55 5.20 -17.43
C GLU A 428 -7.09 5.61 -17.67
N TRP A 429 -6.19 4.62 -17.74
CA TRP A 429 -4.77 4.83 -17.97
C TRP A 429 -4.40 4.93 -19.46
N GLN A 430 -5.27 4.46 -20.37
CA GLN A 430 -4.98 4.38 -21.80
C GLN A 430 -4.65 5.75 -22.42
N ASP A 431 -5.40 6.80 -22.09
CA ASP A 431 -5.14 8.17 -22.56
C ASP A 431 -4.02 8.87 -21.79
N THR A 432 -3.75 8.41 -20.56
CA THR A 432 -2.81 9.00 -19.61
C THR A 432 -1.36 8.62 -19.92
N ILE A 433 -1.11 7.34 -20.24
CA ILE A 433 0.25 6.78 -20.42
C ILE A 433 1.04 7.43 -21.57
N PRO A 434 0.48 7.65 -22.79
CA PRO A 434 1.20 8.32 -23.87
C PRO A 434 1.70 9.72 -23.48
N GLN A 435 0.87 10.49 -22.77
CA GLN A 435 1.21 11.84 -22.28
C GLN A 435 2.30 11.81 -21.20
N LEU A 436 2.38 10.76 -20.39
CA LEU A 436 3.50 10.55 -19.47
C LEU A 436 4.79 10.23 -20.24
N LEU A 437 4.73 9.41 -21.29
CA LEU A 437 5.90 9.11 -22.13
C LEU A 437 6.36 10.31 -22.97
N GLU A 438 5.48 11.27 -23.28
CA GLU A 438 5.86 12.51 -23.94
C GLU A 438 6.83 13.33 -23.08
N THR A 439 6.60 13.42 -21.76
CA THR A 439 7.40 14.24 -20.83
C THR A 439 8.89 13.87 -20.74
N LYS A 440 9.25 12.63 -21.08
CA LYS A 440 10.60 12.02 -20.87
C LYS A 440 11.11 12.05 -19.42
N VAL A 441 10.22 12.27 -18.47
CA VAL A 441 10.43 12.23 -17.02
C VAL A 441 10.42 10.77 -16.53
N PRO A 442 11.20 10.40 -15.50
CA PRO A 442 11.12 9.07 -14.87
C PRO A 442 9.77 8.82 -14.21
N ILE A 443 9.18 7.65 -14.49
CA ILE A 443 7.92 7.17 -13.91
C ILE A 443 8.26 5.96 -13.03
N ILE A 444 8.00 6.08 -11.72
CA ILE A 444 8.09 4.99 -10.74
C ILE A 444 6.68 4.40 -10.59
N SER A 445 6.55 3.08 -10.59
CA SER A 445 5.28 2.38 -10.38
C SER A 445 5.42 1.27 -9.34
N THR A 446 4.44 1.14 -8.46
CA THR A 446 4.38 0.06 -7.45
C THR A 446 3.25 -0.93 -7.72
N GLY A 447 3.19 -2.04 -6.99
CA GLY A 447 2.11 -3.03 -7.07
C GLY A 447 1.91 -3.79 -5.76
N TYR A 448 0.69 -4.27 -5.52
CA TYR A 448 0.31 -5.02 -4.31
C TYR A 448 0.87 -6.44 -4.25
N THR A 449 1.06 -7.07 -5.42
CA THR A 449 1.63 -8.42 -5.56
C THR A 449 2.62 -8.47 -6.72
N GLU A 450 3.37 -9.59 -6.81
CA GLU A 450 4.21 -9.85 -7.99
C GLU A 450 3.39 -9.98 -9.28
N TRP A 451 2.18 -10.54 -9.17
CA TRP A 451 1.31 -10.79 -10.31
C TRP A 451 0.74 -9.49 -10.88
N ASP A 452 0.23 -8.59 -10.03
CA ASP A 452 -0.30 -7.29 -10.46
C ASP A 452 0.79 -6.45 -11.15
N MET A 453 1.99 -6.40 -10.56
CA MET A 453 3.13 -5.69 -11.14
C MET A 453 3.57 -6.26 -12.50
N ARG A 454 3.51 -7.59 -12.69
CA ARG A 454 3.79 -8.22 -13.99
C ARG A 454 2.71 -7.89 -15.01
N ARG A 455 1.43 -8.02 -14.65
CA ARG A 455 0.28 -7.68 -15.51
C ARG A 455 0.34 -6.22 -15.97
N ASP A 456 0.65 -5.30 -15.06
CA ASP A 456 0.80 -3.88 -15.37
C ASP A 456 2.00 -3.62 -16.32
N LEU A 457 3.13 -4.28 -16.10
CA LEU A 457 4.29 -4.20 -17.00
C LEU A 457 4.00 -4.78 -18.40
N GLU A 458 3.29 -5.90 -18.47
CA GLU A 458 2.89 -6.55 -19.73
C GLU A 458 1.94 -5.66 -20.52
N TRP A 459 0.91 -5.10 -19.87
CA TRP A 459 -0.01 -4.16 -20.49
C TRP A 459 0.69 -2.88 -21.01
N VAL A 460 1.64 -2.31 -20.26
CA VAL A 460 2.43 -1.15 -20.75
C VAL A 460 3.33 -1.55 -21.93
N LYS A 461 3.90 -2.75 -21.94
CA LYS A 461 4.68 -3.27 -23.09
C LYS A 461 3.82 -3.45 -24.34
N GLU A 462 2.62 -3.98 -24.20
CA GLU A 462 1.67 -4.17 -25.30
C GLU A 462 1.15 -2.84 -25.84
N THR A 463 0.83 -1.89 -24.95
CA THR A 463 0.24 -0.60 -25.33
C THR A 463 1.27 0.39 -25.90
N VAL A 464 2.47 0.48 -25.31
CA VAL A 464 3.48 1.53 -25.63
C VAL A 464 4.93 1.04 -25.58
N GLY A 465 5.20 -0.28 -25.60
CA GLY A 465 6.56 -0.83 -25.46
C GLY A 465 7.57 -0.35 -26.51
N GLY A 466 7.09 0.07 -27.69
CA GLY A 466 7.93 0.69 -28.72
C GLY A 466 8.51 2.05 -28.30
N GLU A 467 7.84 2.76 -27.41
CA GLU A 467 8.11 4.16 -27.05
C GLU A 467 8.68 4.35 -25.63
N MET A 468 8.84 3.28 -24.85
CA MET A 468 9.37 3.36 -23.47
C MET A 468 10.73 2.67 -23.28
N ASP A 469 11.53 3.23 -22.37
CA ASP A 469 12.72 2.61 -21.78
C ASP A 469 12.37 2.10 -20.37
N ILE A 470 12.71 0.85 -20.05
CA ILE A 470 12.69 0.38 -18.66
C ILE A 470 13.90 0.98 -17.93
N LEU A 471 13.62 1.69 -16.83
CA LEU A 471 14.63 2.25 -15.94
C LEU A 471 14.99 1.28 -14.82
N MET A 472 14.00 0.58 -14.27
CA MET A 472 14.19 -0.42 -13.22
C MET A 472 13.31 -1.63 -13.49
N GLU A 473 13.95 -2.80 -13.56
CA GLU A 473 13.28 -4.09 -13.74
C GLU A 473 12.35 -4.41 -12.56
N PRO A 474 11.22 -5.09 -12.78
CA PRO A 474 10.25 -5.41 -11.72
C PRO A 474 10.83 -6.33 -10.65
N GLY A 475 10.32 -6.19 -9.43
CA GLY A 475 10.69 -7.03 -8.28
C GLY A 475 10.35 -6.39 -6.94
N GLU A 476 10.55 -7.14 -5.87
CA GLU A 476 10.24 -6.75 -4.48
C GLU A 476 10.91 -5.42 -4.09
N ASN A 477 10.12 -4.54 -3.46
CA ASN A 477 10.55 -3.27 -2.91
C ASN A 477 11.17 -3.47 -1.51
N LYS A 478 12.36 -2.90 -1.29
CA LYS A 478 13.06 -2.96 0.02
C LYS A 478 12.35 -2.21 1.13
N PHE A 479 11.48 -1.27 0.78
CA PHE A 479 10.64 -0.51 1.71
C PHE A 479 9.15 -0.77 1.48
N ARG A 480 8.77 -1.99 1.09
CA ARG A 480 7.36 -2.42 1.15
C ARG A 480 6.85 -2.39 2.59
N SER A 481 5.54 -2.23 2.76
CA SER A 481 4.88 -2.44 4.05
C SER A 481 5.18 -3.86 4.56
N LEU A 482 5.40 -3.99 5.87
CA LEU A 482 5.42 -5.31 6.52
C LEU A 482 4.03 -5.71 7.01
N ARG A 483 3.09 -4.76 7.13
CA ARG A 483 1.68 -5.04 7.36
C ARG A 483 1.01 -5.56 6.09
N TRP A 484 0.24 -6.63 6.25
CA TRP A 484 -0.69 -7.15 5.26
C TRP A 484 -2.05 -6.48 5.37
N ASP A 485 -2.76 -6.44 4.25
CA ASP A 485 -4.12 -5.96 4.10
C ASP A 485 -5.02 -7.08 3.57
N LEU A 486 -6.32 -6.94 3.84
CA LEU A 486 -7.36 -7.91 3.54
C LEU A 486 -8.40 -7.28 2.63
N ASN A 487 -8.74 -7.97 1.54
CA ASN A 487 -9.85 -7.60 0.69
C ASN A 487 -11.19 -8.03 1.31
N ASP A 488 -12.06 -7.06 1.64
CA ASP A 488 -13.35 -7.33 2.30
C ASP A 488 -14.36 -8.05 1.39
N PHE A 489 -14.15 -8.02 0.08
CA PHE A 489 -14.95 -8.76 -0.90
C PHE A 489 -14.40 -10.17 -1.19
N ASP A 490 -13.15 -10.44 -0.86
CA ASP A 490 -12.50 -11.74 -1.05
C ASP A 490 -11.47 -12.00 0.06
N PRO A 491 -11.87 -12.57 1.21
CA PRO A 491 -11.00 -12.71 2.38
C PRO A 491 -9.81 -13.67 2.20
N ALA A 492 -9.69 -14.31 1.04
CA ALA A 492 -8.52 -15.09 0.66
C ALA A 492 -7.51 -14.26 -0.18
N ASP A 493 -7.91 -13.10 -0.69
CA ASP A 493 -7.07 -12.11 -1.37
C ASP A 493 -6.44 -11.17 -0.33
N ILE A 494 -5.18 -11.46 -0.01
CA ILE A 494 -4.35 -10.66 0.90
C ILE A 494 -3.28 -9.89 0.12
N SER A 495 -3.13 -8.61 0.45
CA SER A 495 -2.28 -7.68 -0.28
C SER A 495 -1.23 -7.02 0.63
N CYS A 496 -0.16 -6.50 0.03
CA CYS A 496 0.92 -5.84 0.76
C CYS A 496 1.20 -4.47 0.12
N GLY A 497 1.06 -3.40 0.91
CA GLY A 497 1.33 -2.04 0.46
C GLY A 497 2.74 -1.90 -0.12
N ASN A 498 2.81 -1.52 -1.40
CA ASN A 498 4.05 -1.37 -2.20
C ASN A 498 4.94 -2.62 -2.23
N TRP A 499 4.37 -3.84 -2.28
CA TRP A 499 5.12 -5.09 -2.38
C TRP A 499 6.21 -5.04 -3.47
N GLY A 500 5.83 -4.63 -4.67
CA GLY A 500 6.69 -4.52 -5.83
C GLY A 500 6.92 -3.08 -6.24
N VAL A 501 8.06 -2.82 -6.90
CA VAL A 501 8.34 -1.55 -7.55
C VAL A 501 9.03 -1.79 -8.89
N TRP A 502 8.82 -0.89 -9.85
CA TRP A 502 9.53 -0.84 -11.13
C TRP A 502 9.55 0.61 -11.64
N ALA A 503 10.30 0.88 -12.69
CA ALA A 503 10.35 2.23 -13.27
C ALA A 503 10.58 2.20 -14.78
N PHE A 504 10.00 3.17 -15.47
CA PHE A 504 10.10 3.36 -16.92
C PHE A 504 10.07 4.85 -17.27
N ARG A 505 10.31 5.20 -18.54
CA ARG A 505 10.12 6.55 -19.09
C ARG A 505 9.86 6.46 -20.59
N GLY A 506 9.42 7.56 -21.21
CA GLY A 506 9.44 7.67 -22.66
C GLY A 506 10.86 7.73 -23.22
N LYS A 507 11.08 7.07 -24.36
CA LYS A 507 12.33 7.08 -25.12
C LYS A 507 12.73 8.48 -25.53
N ARG A 508 14.02 8.76 -25.38
CA ARG A 508 14.69 9.90 -26.00
C ARG A 508 15.29 9.40 -27.31
N TYR A 509 14.73 9.83 -28.44
CA TYR A 509 15.41 9.67 -29.72
C TYR A 509 16.68 10.53 -29.69
N GLU A 510 17.83 9.94 -29.99
CA GLU A 510 19.02 10.72 -30.27
C GLU A 510 18.73 11.61 -31.48
N THR A 511 19.04 12.90 -31.37
CA THR A 511 18.90 13.83 -32.48
C THR A 511 19.87 13.42 -33.58
N MET A 512 19.40 12.64 -34.55
CA MET A 512 20.17 12.40 -35.77
C MET A 512 20.47 13.77 -36.38
N MET A 513 21.74 14.17 -36.35
CA MET A 513 22.17 15.25 -37.21
C MET A 513 21.88 14.80 -38.64
N LYS A 514 21.10 15.59 -39.37
CA LYS A 514 21.05 15.46 -40.82
C LYS A 514 22.41 15.93 -41.33
N ASP A 515 23.15 15.01 -41.93
CA ASP A 515 24.33 15.29 -42.76
C ASP A 515 23.97 16.23 -43.93
#